data_AF-W9J1K3-F1
#
_entry.id   AF-W9J1K3-F1
#
_cell.length_a   1.000
_cell.length_b   1.000
_cell.length_c   1.000
_cell.angle_alpha   90.00
_cell.angle_beta   90.00
_cell.angle_gamma   90.00
#
_symmetry.space_group_name_H-M   'P 1'
#
loop_
_entity.id
_entity.type
_entity.pdbx_description
1 polymer ?
#
loop_
_entity_poly.entity_id
_entity_poly.type
_entity_poly.pdbx_seq_one_letter_code
_entity_poly.pdbx_strand_id
1 'polypeptide(L)'
;MTGSAALQEPDIDQLARSVMRPDALHVFANNMEKVYEFWKMLHTMASIPNDTPDTNTFILKAFQFIENTMVRQDLPPQLCRLVHVALTNMTARFGRAIAADRKRGRVRSRSGYRNAAIVMDLFLEAQGFIANRVHAKKQLNRRMQTSRRWTHLARGCPLLLVVYSDAAESLIANRKVSNMILGALGSRLLASGGPSLIQASHKLQALAETDVQSDTSEAHAVLKEVIGTKTVLLSGMA
;
A
#
# COMPACT_ATOMS: atom_id res chain seq x y z
N MET A 1 23.25 39.21 13.41
CA MET A 1 23.66 37.83 13.08
C MET A 1 22.49 36.89 13.33
N THR A 2 21.63 36.72 12.33
CA THR A 2 20.49 35.80 12.41
C THR A 2 20.95 34.44 11.90
N GLY A 3 21.28 33.53 12.82
CA GLY A 3 21.56 32.14 12.50
C GLY A 3 20.35 31.50 11.86
N SER A 4 20.40 31.29 10.55
CA SER A 4 19.52 30.36 9.86
C SER A 4 19.79 28.98 10.46
N ALA A 5 18.90 28.51 11.32
CA ALA A 5 18.88 27.11 11.72
C ALA A 5 18.56 26.32 10.45
N ALA A 6 19.60 25.91 9.73
CA ALA A 6 19.48 24.95 8.66
C ALA A 6 18.73 23.74 9.24
N LEU A 7 17.52 23.49 8.74
CA LEU A 7 16.75 22.30 9.06
C LEU A 7 17.65 21.11 8.72
N GLN A 8 18.26 20.52 9.74
CA GLN A 8 19.15 19.38 9.58
C GLN A 8 18.35 18.29 8.87
N GLU A 9 18.81 17.89 7.69
CA GLU A 9 18.14 16.82 6.94
C GLU A 9 18.07 15.58 7.85
N PRO A 10 16.90 14.91 7.92
CA PRO A 10 16.75 13.77 8.80
C PRO A 10 17.73 12.67 8.41
N ASP A 11 18.50 12.18 9.38
CA ASP A 11 19.40 11.05 9.21
C ASP A 11 18.59 9.81 8.81
N ILE A 12 18.71 9.42 7.54
CA ILE A 12 17.96 8.30 6.95
C ILE A 12 18.37 6.97 7.60
N ASP A 13 19.61 6.80 8.03
CA ASP A 13 20.09 5.57 8.68
C ASP A 13 19.56 5.45 10.10
N GLN A 14 19.48 6.56 10.84
CA GLN A 14 18.80 6.60 12.13
C GLN A 14 17.30 6.30 11.96
N LEU A 15 16.65 6.90 10.97
CA LEU A 15 15.23 6.64 10.69
C LEU A 15 15.00 5.18 10.31
N ALA A 16 15.85 4.59 9.46
CA ALA A 16 15.71 3.20 9.04
C ALA A 16 15.79 2.24 10.23
N ARG A 17 16.73 2.47 11.16
CA ARG A 17 16.83 1.71 12.42
C ARG A 17 15.61 1.86 13.32
N SER A 18 14.99 3.04 13.36
CA SER A 18 13.79 3.28 14.16
C SER A 18 12.53 2.63 13.55
N VAL A 19 12.44 2.60 12.22
CA VAL A 19 11.26 2.15 11.48
C VAL A 19 11.24 0.64 11.32
N MET A 20 12.37 -0.01 11.07
CA MET A 20 12.40 -1.45 10.97
C MET A 20 12.31 -2.07 12.36
N ARG A 21 11.41 -3.03 12.56
CA ARG A 21 11.39 -3.79 13.81
C ARG A 21 12.63 -4.66 13.96
N PRO A 22 13.22 -4.79 15.18
CA PRO A 22 14.34 -5.69 15.41
C PRO A 22 14.02 -7.17 15.12
N ASP A 23 12.76 -7.56 15.32
CA ASP A 23 12.22 -8.92 15.11
C ASP A 23 11.49 -9.09 13.77
N ALA A 24 11.75 -8.21 12.79
CA ALA A 24 10.99 -8.12 11.53
C ALA A 24 10.77 -9.46 10.81
N LEU A 25 11.81 -10.29 10.67
CA LEU A 25 11.69 -11.58 10.00
C LEU A 25 10.74 -12.54 10.75
N HIS A 26 10.81 -12.54 12.07
CA HIS A 26 9.95 -13.39 12.90
C HIS A 26 8.49 -12.91 12.84
N VAL A 27 8.26 -11.60 12.95
CA VAL A 27 6.92 -11.00 12.79
C VAL A 27 6.34 -11.31 11.42
N PHE A 28 7.15 -11.21 10.36
CA PHE A 28 6.73 -11.52 9.00
C PHE A 28 6.31 -12.98 8.86
N ALA A 29 7.16 -13.91 9.28
CA ALA A 29 6.90 -15.34 9.19
C ALA A 29 5.61 -15.74 9.94
N ASN A 30 5.42 -15.23 11.16
CA ASN A 30 4.26 -15.57 11.99
C ASN A 30 2.93 -14.99 11.47
N ASN A 31 2.97 -13.94 10.65
CA ASN A 31 1.75 -13.29 10.13
C ASN A 31 1.56 -13.49 8.63
N MET A 32 2.42 -14.27 7.97
CA MET A 32 2.51 -14.29 6.51
C MET A 32 1.19 -14.68 5.86
N GLU A 33 0.58 -15.79 6.26
CA GLU A 33 -0.66 -16.27 5.64
C GLU A 33 -1.75 -15.20 5.69
N LYS A 34 -1.93 -14.59 6.86
CA LYS A 34 -2.87 -13.48 7.05
C LYS A 34 -2.53 -12.28 6.18
N VAL A 35 -1.26 -11.91 6.07
CA VAL A 35 -0.79 -10.78 5.25
C VAL A 35 -0.98 -11.05 3.77
N TYR A 36 -0.65 -12.27 3.32
CA TYR A 36 -0.80 -12.74 1.94
C TYR A 36 -2.27 -12.74 1.52
N GLU A 37 -3.14 -13.41 2.27
CA GLU A 37 -4.58 -13.47 1.98
C GLU A 37 -5.21 -12.08 1.98
N PHE A 38 -4.82 -11.24 2.94
CA PHE A 38 -5.32 -9.87 3.01
C PHE A 38 -4.88 -9.04 1.81
N TRP A 39 -3.60 -9.13 1.40
CA TRP A 39 -3.08 -8.43 0.24
C TRP A 39 -3.70 -8.94 -1.07
N LYS A 40 -3.84 -10.26 -1.23
CA LYS A 40 -4.51 -10.91 -2.37
C LYS A 40 -5.94 -10.39 -2.51
N MET A 41 -6.72 -10.39 -1.43
CA MET A 41 -8.07 -9.83 -1.41
C MET A 41 -8.11 -8.35 -1.84
N LEU A 42 -7.22 -7.51 -1.29
CA LEU A 42 -7.11 -6.10 -1.70
C LEU A 42 -6.79 -5.95 -3.20
N HIS A 43 -5.87 -6.77 -3.71
CA HIS A 43 -5.46 -6.75 -5.11
C HIS A 43 -6.57 -7.25 -6.06
N THR A 44 -7.31 -8.29 -5.69
CA THR A 44 -8.46 -8.79 -6.44
C THR A 44 -9.53 -7.71 -6.56
N MET A 45 -9.86 -7.02 -5.47
CA MET A 45 -10.84 -5.92 -5.49
C MET A 45 -10.38 -4.71 -6.32
N ALA A 46 -9.06 -4.51 -6.43
CA ALA A 46 -8.49 -3.48 -7.29
C ALA A 46 -8.52 -3.86 -8.79
N SER A 47 -8.75 -5.13 -9.12
CA SER A 47 -8.60 -5.65 -10.48
C SER A 47 -9.90 -5.61 -11.26
N ILE A 48 -10.08 -4.55 -12.06
CA ILE A 48 -11.20 -4.44 -13.01
C ILE A 48 -11.10 -5.58 -14.05
N PRO A 49 -12.13 -6.43 -14.18
CA PRO A 49 -12.22 -7.41 -15.27
C PRO A 49 -12.21 -6.73 -16.64
N ASN A 50 -11.50 -7.31 -17.61
CA ASN A 50 -11.30 -6.73 -18.96
C ASN A 50 -12.63 -6.44 -19.70
N ASP A 51 -13.67 -7.21 -19.41
CA ASP A 51 -14.99 -7.13 -20.06
C ASP A 51 -16.07 -6.46 -19.19
N THR A 52 -15.68 -5.68 -18.18
CA THR A 52 -16.66 -5.03 -17.28
C THR A 52 -17.57 -4.09 -18.07
N PRO A 53 -18.88 -4.39 -18.23
CA PRO A 53 -19.78 -3.56 -19.02
C PRO A 53 -20.09 -2.23 -18.33
N ASP A 54 -19.96 -2.17 -17.01
CA ASP A 54 -20.13 -0.97 -16.19
C ASP A 54 -18.93 -0.73 -15.25
N THR A 55 -17.95 0.00 -15.78
CA THR A 55 -16.72 0.35 -15.05
C THR A 55 -17.01 1.23 -13.83
N ASN A 56 -18.01 2.11 -13.88
CA ASN A 56 -18.34 2.99 -12.76
C ASN A 56 -18.91 2.19 -11.59
N THR A 57 -19.84 1.27 -11.84
CA THR A 57 -20.40 0.40 -10.79
C THR A 57 -19.34 -0.48 -10.15
N PHE A 58 -18.39 -1.01 -10.92
CA PHE A 58 -17.26 -1.75 -10.35
C PHE A 58 -16.41 -0.87 -9.43
N ILE A 59 -16.05 0.33 -9.90
CA ILE A 59 -15.25 1.28 -9.12
C ILE A 59 -15.96 1.65 -7.81
N LEU A 60 -17.27 1.89 -7.84
CA LEU A 60 -18.07 2.16 -6.64
C LEU A 60 -18.00 1.03 -5.63
N LYS A 61 -18.24 -0.22 -6.06
CA LYS A 61 -18.16 -1.40 -5.19
C LYS A 61 -16.76 -1.58 -4.59
N ALA A 62 -15.73 -1.38 -5.39
CA ALA A 62 -14.35 -1.49 -4.93
C ALA A 62 -14.00 -0.41 -3.88
N PHE A 63 -14.48 0.83 -4.06
CA PHE A 63 -14.30 1.88 -3.06
C PHE A 63 -15.14 1.66 -1.80
N GLN A 64 -16.36 1.13 -1.91
CA GLN A 64 -17.16 0.72 -0.75
C GLN A 64 -16.43 -0.33 0.07
N PHE A 65 -15.83 -1.32 -0.59
CA PHE A 65 -15.02 -2.33 0.09
C PHE A 65 -13.83 -1.71 0.85
N ILE A 66 -13.09 -0.78 0.23
CA ILE A 66 -11.98 -0.08 0.90
C ILE A 66 -12.47 0.78 2.07
N GLU A 67 -13.56 1.53 1.90
CA GLU A 67 -14.14 2.36 2.97
C GLU A 67 -14.51 1.48 4.17
N ASN A 68 -15.27 0.41 3.93
CA ASN A 68 -15.68 -0.53 4.96
C ASN A 68 -14.48 -1.18 5.64
N THR A 69 -13.42 -1.50 4.90
CA THR A 69 -12.20 -2.07 5.46
C THR A 69 -11.45 -1.06 6.33
N MET A 70 -11.39 0.22 5.94
CA MET A 70 -10.68 1.26 6.68
C MET A 70 -11.36 1.67 7.99
N VAL A 71 -12.69 1.57 8.07
CA VAL A 71 -13.45 1.96 9.28
C VAL A 71 -13.56 0.82 10.31
N ARG A 72 -13.08 -0.39 9.97
CA ARG A 72 -13.04 -1.53 10.88
C ARG A 72 -12.16 -1.23 12.09
N GLN A 73 -12.77 -1.27 13.27
CA GLN A 73 -12.06 -1.05 14.54
C GLN A 73 -11.11 -2.19 14.89
N ASP A 74 -11.35 -3.39 14.36
CA ASP A 74 -10.58 -4.60 14.64
C ASP A 74 -9.41 -4.81 13.66
N LEU A 75 -9.23 -3.95 12.67
CA LEU A 75 -8.16 -4.10 11.69
C LEU A 75 -6.80 -3.74 12.32
N PRO A 76 -5.83 -4.68 12.38
CA PRO A 76 -4.51 -4.38 12.91
C PRO A 76 -3.85 -3.23 12.15
N PRO A 77 -3.12 -2.31 12.83
CA PRO A 77 -2.47 -1.18 12.19
C PRO A 77 -1.59 -1.58 10.99
N GLN A 78 -0.89 -2.71 11.10
CA GLN A 78 -0.03 -3.27 10.04
C GLN A 78 -0.80 -3.54 8.75
N LEU A 79 -2.03 -4.07 8.85
CA LEU A 79 -2.87 -4.33 7.68
C LEU A 79 -3.51 -3.04 7.15
N CYS A 80 -3.83 -2.09 8.02
CA CYS A 80 -4.33 -0.77 7.61
C CYS A 80 -3.35 -0.05 6.66
N ARG A 81 -2.03 -0.21 6.88
CA ARG A 81 -0.98 0.28 5.97
C ARG A 81 -1.13 -0.27 4.55
N LEU A 82 -1.46 -1.56 4.43
CA LEU A 82 -1.70 -2.21 3.13
C LEU A 82 -2.95 -1.65 2.44
N VAL A 83 -4.02 -1.39 3.20
CA VAL A 83 -5.25 -0.75 2.65
C VAL A 83 -4.93 0.63 2.08
N HIS A 84 -4.08 1.40 2.75
CA HIS A 84 -3.61 2.68 2.24
C HIS A 84 -2.85 2.56 0.91
N VAL A 85 -1.96 1.58 0.77
CA VAL A 85 -1.25 1.35 -0.50
C VAL A 85 -2.20 0.88 -1.59
N ALA A 86 -3.10 -0.07 -1.28
CA ALA A 86 -4.12 -0.55 -2.19
C ALA A 86 -4.99 0.60 -2.71
N LEU A 87 -5.43 1.52 -1.83
CA LEU A 87 -6.21 2.68 -2.22
C LEU A 87 -5.48 3.60 -3.23
N THR A 88 -4.18 3.85 -3.03
CA THR A 88 -3.37 4.61 -4.00
C THR A 88 -3.32 3.89 -5.36
N ASN A 89 -3.06 2.59 -5.34
CA ASN A 89 -2.94 1.76 -6.55
C ASN A 89 -4.27 1.69 -7.31
N MET A 90 -5.38 1.47 -6.60
CA MET A 90 -6.75 1.47 -7.13
C MET A 90 -7.08 2.79 -7.81
N THR A 91 -6.83 3.91 -7.12
CA THR A 91 -7.12 5.25 -7.66
C THR A 91 -6.37 5.47 -8.98
N ALA A 92 -5.09 5.08 -9.05
CA ALA A 92 -4.30 5.18 -10.27
C ALA A 92 -4.82 4.25 -11.38
N ARG A 93 -5.17 3.01 -11.05
CA ARG A 93 -5.70 2.02 -12.01
C ARG A 93 -7.05 2.43 -12.57
N PHE A 94 -7.97 2.88 -11.71
CA PHE A 94 -9.30 3.36 -12.11
C PHE A 94 -9.20 4.62 -12.95
N GLY A 95 -8.25 5.51 -12.65
CA GLY A 95 -7.95 6.66 -13.50
C GLY A 95 -7.51 6.28 -14.92
N ARG A 96 -6.79 5.17 -15.08
CA ARG A 96 -6.43 4.60 -16.40
C ARG A 96 -7.63 3.93 -17.07
N ALA A 97 -8.47 3.21 -16.34
CA ALA A 97 -9.68 2.59 -16.87
C ALA A 97 -10.66 3.64 -17.45
N ILE A 98 -10.92 4.70 -16.69
CA ILE A 98 -11.72 5.85 -17.16
C ILE A 98 -11.08 6.51 -18.39
N ALA A 99 -9.74 6.58 -18.45
CA ALA A 99 -9.05 7.08 -19.65
C ALA A 99 -9.36 6.21 -20.88
N ALA A 100 -9.35 4.89 -20.72
CA ALA A 100 -9.66 3.95 -21.79
C ALA A 100 -11.12 4.05 -22.23
N ASP A 101 -12.06 4.19 -21.28
CA ASP A 101 -13.48 4.39 -21.59
C ASP A 101 -13.75 5.70 -22.33
N ARG A 102 -13.06 6.78 -21.97
CA ARG A 102 -13.11 8.05 -22.71
C ARG A 102 -12.63 7.88 -24.14
N LYS A 103 -11.51 7.19 -24.36
CA LYS A 103 -10.99 6.91 -25.71
C LYS A 103 -11.98 6.09 -26.54
N ARG A 104 -12.78 5.22 -25.91
CA ARG A 104 -13.82 4.42 -26.54
C ARG A 104 -15.18 5.14 -26.67
N GLY A 105 -15.27 6.42 -26.29
CA GLY A 105 -16.52 7.20 -26.35
C GLY A 105 -17.57 6.86 -25.28
N ARG A 106 -17.24 5.99 -24.31
CA ARG A 106 -18.16 5.54 -23.26
C ARG A 106 -18.36 6.54 -22.13
N VAL A 107 -17.45 7.50 -22.00
CA VAL A 107 -17.51 8.59 -21.01
C VAL A 107 -17.39 9.92 -21.72
N ARG A 108 -18.40 10.80 -21.56
CA ARG A 108 -18.36 12.16 -22.11
C ARG A 108 -17.23 12.96 -21.47
N SER A 109 -16.39 13.55 -22.30
CA SER A 109 -15.36 14.48 -21.84
C SER A 109 -16.00 15.82 -21.46
N ARG A 110 -15.67 16.33 -20.28
CA ARG A 110 -16.01 17.69 -19.85
C ARG A 110 -14.72 18.48 -19.66
N SER A 111 -14.64 19.67 -20.25
CA SER A 111 -13.48 20.55 -20.09
C SER A 111 -13.18 20.79 -18.60
N GLY A 112 -11.91 20.71 -18.21
CA GLY A 112 -11.47 20.84 -16.81
C GLY A 112 -11.71 19.61 -15.91
N TYR A 113 -12.48 18.62 -16.34
CA TYR A 113 -12.82 17.45 -15.51
C TYR A 113 -11.96 16.24 -15.86
N ARG A 114 -10.85 16.07 -15.14
CA ARG A 114 -9.84 15.02 -15.36
C ARG A 114 -10.29 13.66 -14.82
N ASN A 115 -9.69 12.56 -15.31
CA ASN A 115 -10.03 11.19 -14.86
C ASN A 115 -9.90 11.04 -13.35
N ALA A 116 -8.86 11.64 -12.75
CA ALA A 116 -8.68 11.63 -11.30
C ALA A 116 -9.82 12.32 -10.55
N ALA A 117 -10.45 13.35 -11.12
CA ALA A 117 -11.62 13.99 -10.51
C ALA A 117 -12.83 13.05 -10.51
N ILE A 118 -13.06 12.33 -11.61
CA ILE A 118 -14.12 11.30 -11.69
C ILE A 118 -13.90 10.22 -10.63
N VAL A 119 -12.67 9.69 -10.52
CA VAL A 119 -12.36 8.65 -9.52
C VAL A 119 -12.64 9.15 -8.11
N MET A 120 -12.28 10.39 -7.78
CA MET A 120 -12.52 10.97 -6.46
C MET A 120 -14.01 11.21 -6.20
N ASP A 121 -14.79 11.60 -7.21
CA ASP A 121 -16.23 11.76 -7.08
C ASP A 121 -16.94 10.42 -6.91
N LEU A 122 -16.51 9.36 -7.61
CA LEU A 122 -16.98 7.99 -7.40
C LEU A 122 -16.62 7.50 -5.98
N PHE A 123 -15.44 7.83 -5.47
CA PHE A 123 -15.10 7.47 -4.10
C PHE A 123 -15.98 8.23 -3.08
N LEU A 124 -16.25 9.52 -3.29
CA LEU A 124 -17.21 10.24 -2.45
C LEU A 124 -18.61 9.61 -2.52
N GLU A 125 -19.07 9.21 -3.70
CA GLU A 125 -20.35 8.54 -3.88
C GLU A 125 -20.40 7.16 -3.19
N ALA A 126 -19.30 6.42 -3.21
CA ALA A 126 -19.17 5.15 -2.50
C ALA A 126 -19.33 5.27 -0.98
N GLN A 127 -19.15 6.46 -0.40
CA GLN A 127 -19.39 6.73 1.02
C GLN A 127 -20.88 6.93 1.36
N GLY A 128 -21.76 6.96 0.36
CA GLY A 128 -23.20 7.12 0.54
C GLY A 128 -23.62 8.58 0.75
N PHE A 129 -24.64 8.80 1.58
CA PHE A 129 -25.18 10.13 1.82
C PHE A 129 -24.18 11.02 2.56
N ILE A 130 -23.74 12.11 1.92
CA ILE A 130 -22.81 13.08 2.49
C ILE A 130 -23.54 14.41 2.71
N ALA A 131 -23.85 14.72 3.97
CA ALA A 131 -24.48 16.00 4.35
C ALA A 131 -23.61 17.23 4.03
N ASN A 132 -22.27 17.10 4.11
CA ASN A 132 -21.33 18.18 3.81
C ASN A 132 -20.23 17.72 2.83
N ARG A 133 -20.50 17.88 1.53
CA ARG A 133 -19.59 17.43 0.45
C ARG A 133 -18.22 18.11 0.49
N VAL A 134 -18.16 19.39 0.89
CA VAL A 134 -16.90 20.13 1.01
C VAL A 134 -16.01 19.52 2.09
N HIS A 135 -16.60 19.23 3.25
CA HIS A 135 -15.88 18.59 4.35
C HIS A 135 -15.42 17.17 3.98
N ALA A 136 -16.30 16.36 3.40
CA ALA A 136 -15.96 15.00 2.95
C ALA A 136 -14.81 15.01 1.94
N LYS A 137 -14.84 15.93 0.96
CA LYS A 137 -13.74 16.09 -0.01
C LYS A 137 -12.42 16.46 0.66
N LYS A 138 -12.44 17.31 1.69
CA LYS A 138 -11.25 17.66 2.47
C LYS A 138 -10.70 16.46 3.25
N GLN A 139 -11.56 15.66 3.87
CA GLN A 139 -11.16 14.43 4.56
C GLN A 139 -10.58 13.40 3.57
N LEU A 140 -11.25 13.18 2.44
CA LEU A 140 -10.80 12.28 1.40
C LEU A 140 -9.43 12.69 0.86
N ASN A 141 -9.21 13.97 0.62
CA ASN A 141 -7.90 14.48 0.20
C ASN A 141 -6.81 14.20 1.24
N ARG A 142 -7.09 14.39 2.53
CA ARG A 142 -6.14 14.07 3.62
C ARG A 142 -5.83 12.58 3.65
N ARG A 143 -6.85 11.73 3.49
CA ARG A 143 -6.70 10.28 3.41
C ARG A 143 -5.83 9.88 2.22
N MET A 144 -6.10 10.42 1.04
CA MET A 144 -5.27 10.18 -0.15
C MET A 144 -3.83 10.65 0.03
N GLN A 145 -3.60 11.75 0.74
CA GLN A 145 -2.23 12.19 1.08
C GLN A 145 -1.54 11.19 2.00
N THR A 146 -2.22 10.68 3.04
CA THR A 146 -1.69 9.61 3.90
C THR A 146 -1.41 8.33 3.13
N SER A 147 -2.33 7.91 2.26
CA SER A 147 -2.16 6.73 1.39
C SER A 147 -0.93 6.85 0.49
N ARG A 148 -0.74 8.00 -0.15
CA ARG A 148 0.46 8.24 -0.99
C ARG A 148 1.74 8.17 -0.18
N ARG A 149 1.75 8.68 1.05
CA ARG A 149 2.93 8.63 1.92
C ARG A 149 3.31 7.19 2.26
N TRP A 150 2.33 6.35 2.58
CA TRP A 150 2.55 4.92 2.76
C TRP A 150 3.10 4.26 1.49
N THR A 151 2.53 4.57 0.32
CA THR A 151 3.03 4.06 -0.96
C THR A 151 4.47 4.51 -1.25
N HIS A 152 4.83 5.75 -0.93
CA HIS A 152 6.21 6.24 -1.08
C HIS A 152 7.18 5.49 -0.18
N LEU A 153 6.79 5.22 1.07
CA LEU A 153 7.61 4.46 2.02
C LEU A 153 7.74 2.99 1.61
N ALA A 154 6.69 2.38 1.03
CA ALA A 154 6.70 0.99 0.60
C ALA A 154 7.65 0.71 -0.58
N ARG A 155 7.95 1.72 -1.42
CA ARG A 155 8.86 1.61 -2.58
C ARG A 155 8.61 0.42 -3.50
N GLY A 156 7.34 0.04 -3.67
CA GLY A 156 6.94 -1.06 -4.53
C GLY A 156 6.95 -2.44 -3.87
N CYS A 157 7.27 -2.52 -2.57
CA CYS A 157 7.14 -3.74 -1.76
C CYS A 157 6.18 -3.49 -0.57
N PRO A 158 4.84 -3.48 -0.79
CA PRO A 158 3.87 -3.14 0.25
C PRO A 158 3.90 -4.07 1.45
N LEU A 159 4.24 -5.36 1.24
CA LEU A 159 4.26 -6.35 2.30
C LEU A 159 5.30 -6.04 3.38
N LEU A 160 6.35 -5.26 3.10
CA LEU A 160 7.30 -4.84 4.14
C LEU A 160 6.71 -3.85 5.15
N LEU A 161 5.61 -3.17 4.82
CA LEU A 161 4.96 -2.25 5.75
C LEU A 161 4.46 -2.96 7.02
N VAL A 162 4.23 -4.28 6.95
CA VAL A 162 3.70 -5.07 8.08
C VAL A 162 4.73 -5.27 9.19
N VAL A 163 6.03 -5.18 8.86
CA VAL A 163 7.13 -5.34 9.81
C VAL A 163 7.70 -4.01 10.30
N TYR A 164 7.10 -2.89 9.89
CA TYR A 164 7.52 -1.58 10.39
C TYR A 164 6.97 -1.35 11.79
N SER A 165 7.74 -0.65 12.61
CA SER A 165 7.38 -0.25 13.96
C SER A 165 6.37 0.90 13.94
N ASP A 166 5.89 1.28 15.12
CA ASP A 166 4.98 2.43 15.27
C ASP A 166 5.66 3.77 14.98
N ALA A 167 7.00 3.81 14.91
CA ALA A 167 7.74 4.98 14.43
C ALA A 167 7.34 5.35 12.99
N ALA A 168 6.93 4.36 12.18
CA ALA A 168 6.40 4.61 10.84
C ALA A 168 5.12 5.45 10.87
N GLU A 169 4.22 5.22 11.84
CA GLU A 169 2.98 6.01 11.98
C GLU A 169 3.30 7.48 12.24
N SER A 170 4.25 7.74 13.14
CA SER A 170 4.70 9.09 13.48
C SER A 170 5.30 9.81 12.27
N LEU A 171 6.10 9.10 11.46
CA LEU A 171 6.67 9.64 10.22
C LEU A 171 5.60 9.94 9.18
N ILE A 172 4.60 9.06 9.04
CA ILE A 172 3.52 9.24 8.08
C ILE A 172 2.61 10.41 8.50
N ALA A 173 2.37 10.60 9.80
CA ALA A 173 1.62 11.72 10.34
C ALA A 173 2.36 13.06 10.21
N ASN A 174 3.70 13.05 10.31
CA ASN A 174 4.51 14.27 10.27
C ASN A 174 4.59 14.88 8.85
N ARG A 175 3.72 15.85 8.57
CA ARG A 175 3.66 16.55 7.28
C ARG A 175 4.91 17.35 6.91
N LYS A 176 5.83 17.59 7.84
CA LYS A 176 7.14 18.21 7.54
C LYS A 176 8.08 17.25 6.82
N VAL A 177 7.92 15.93 7.00
CA VAL A 177 8.68 14.92 6.26
C VAL A 177 8.16 14.87 4.83
N SER A 178 9.01 15.13 3.84
CA SER A 178 8.62 15.12 2.43
C SER A 178 8.42 13.69 1.90
N ASN A 179 7.66 13.55 0.81
CA ASN A 179 7.55 12.26 0.12
C ASN A 179 8.89 11.77 -0.47
N MET A 180 9.81 12.69 -0.74
CA MET A 180 11.17 12.37 -1.19
C MET A 180 11.95 11.67 -0.07
N ILE A 181 11.90 12.20 1.16
CA ILE A 181 12.51 11.57 2.33
C ILE A 181 11.91 10.19 2.60
N LEU A 182 10.58 10.07 2.55
CA LEU A 182 9.91 8.76 2.69
C LEU A 182 10.36 7.77 1.61
N GLY A 183 10.54 8.26 0.37
CA GLY A 183 11.04 7.44 -0.72
C GLY A 183 12.49 6.98 -0.51
N ALA A 184 13.36 7.88 -0.08
CA ALA A 184 14.75 7.57 0.24
C ALA A 184 14.85 6.57 1.41
N LEU A 185 14.05 6.78 2.46
CA LEU A 185 13.93 5.88 3.59
C LEU A 185 13.45 4.48 3.17
N GLY A 186 12.40 4.40 2.34
CA GLY A 186 11.93 3.11 1.83
C GLY A 186 12.99 2.38 1.01
N SER A 187 13.74 3.10 0.17
CA SER A 187 14.85 2.51 -0.60
C SER A 187 15.96 2.02 0.32
N ARG A 188 16.25 2.78 1.39
CA ARG A 188 17.22 2.37 2.40
C ARG A 188 16.77 1.13 3.14
N LEU A 189 15.51 1.04 3.56
CA LEU A 189 14.92 -0.11 4.24
C LEU A 189 14.93 -1.37 3.36
N LEU A 190 14.74 -1.22 2.03
CA LEU A 190 14.91 -2.32 1.08
C LEU A 190 16.37 -2.77 0.99
N ALA A 191 17.32 -1.83 0.98
CA ALA A 191 18.75 -2.13 0.88
C ALA A 191 19.36 -2.68 2.18
N SER A 192 18.85 -2.25 3.34
CA SER A 192 19.33 -2.68 4.66
C SER A 192 18.51 -3.81 5.27
N GLY A 193 17.36 -4.14 4.68
CA GLY A 193 16.52 -5.25 5.12
C GLY A 193 17.24 -6.59 4.93
N GLY A 194 16.95 -7.55 5.81
CA GLY A 194 17.50 -8.90 5.66
C GLY A 194 17.12 -9.49 4.29
N PRO A 195 18.07 -10.00 3.47
CA PRO A 195 17.80 -10.45 2.11
C PRO A 195 16.62 -11.43 2.01
N SER A 196 16.52 -12.36 2.97
CA SER A 196 15.42 -13.31 3.08
C SER A 196 14.05 -12.60 3.20
N LEU A 197 13.93 -11.60 4.07
CA LEU A 197 12.67 -10.87 4.27
C LEU A 197 12.24 -10.14 2.98
N ILE A 198 13.19 -9.48 2.32
CA ILE A 198 12.94 -8.75 1.07
C ILE A 198 12.50 -9.70 -0.03
N GLN A 199 13.22 -10.82 -0.20
CA GLN A 199 12.91 -11.84 -1.20
C GLN A 199 11.54 -12.49 -0.96
N ALA A 200 11.22 -12.89 0.28
CA ALA A 200 9.91 -13.44 0.60
C ALA A 200 8.79 -12.42 0.32
N SER A 201 8.98 -11.17 0.72
CA SER A 201 7.99 -10.10 0.48
C SER A 201 7.72 -9.89 -1.01
N HIS A 202 8.76 -9.87 -1.85
CA HIS A 202 8.59 -9.75 -3.29
C HIS A 202 7.94 -10.98 -3.93
N LYS A 203 8.35 -12.19 -3.54
CA LYS A 203 7.75 -13.43 -4.06
C LYS A 203 6.27 -13.53 -3.72
N LEU A 204 5.90 -13.24 -2.47
CA LEU A 204 4.49 -13.27 -2.02
C LEU A 204 3.65 -12.19 -2.66
N GLN A 205 4.21 -10.99 -2.85
CA GLN A 205 3.54 -9.94 -3.59
C GLN A 205 3.28 -10.37 -5.03
N ALA A 206 4.30 -10.88 -5.73
CA ALA A 206 4.16 -11.36 -7.10
C ALA A 206 3.09 -12.45 -7.18
N LEU A 207 3.12 -13.43 -6.27
CA LEU A 207 2.15 -14.52 -6.20
C LEU A 207 0.71 -14.00 -6.05
N ALA A 208 0.48 -13.08 -5.12
CA ALA A 208 -0.82 -12.45 -4.89
C ALA A 208 -1.31 -11.60 -6.08
N GLU A 209 -0.38 -11.09 -6.89
CA GLU A 209 -0.69 -10.24 -8.04
C GLU A 209 -0.88 -11.02 -9.34
N THR A 210 -0.23 -12.17 -9.51
CA THR A 210 -0.31 -13.01 -10.71
C THR A 210 -1.46 -14.01 -10.71
N ASP A 211 -2.05 -14.32 -9.55
CA ASP A 211 -2.95 -15.46 -9.45
C ASP A 211 -4.21 -15.18 -8.60
N VAL A 212 -5.39 -15.21 -9.24
CA VAL A 212 -6.68 -15.16 -8.53
C VAL A 212 -6.99 -16.53 -7.88
N GLN A 213 -6.27 -17.60 -8.25
CA GLN A 213 -6.51 -18.98 -7.80
C GLN A 213 -5.32 -19.66 -7.10
N SER A 214 -4.18 -18.99 -6.91
CA SER A 214 -3.03 -19.58 -6.20
C SER A 214 -3.40 -20.02 -4.79
N ASP A 215 -3.07 -21.29 -4.48
CA ASP A 215 -3.28 -21.98 -3.22
C ASP A 215 -2.28 -21.51 -2.15
N THR A 216 -2.69 -21.46 -0.88
CA THR A 216 -1.83 -21.06 0.25
C THR A 216 -0.59 -21.95 0.38
N SER A 217 -0.62 -23.16 -0.18
CA SER A 217 0.52 -24.08 -0.28
C SER A 217 1.76 -23.45 -0.94
N GLU A 218 1.59 -22.62 -1.98
CA GLU A 218 2.69 -21.96 -2.69
C GLU A 218 3.32 -20.85 -1.85
N ALA A 219 2.51 -20.09 -1.10
CA ALA A 219 3.00 -19.10 -0.15
C ALA A 219 3.85 -19.75 0.96
N HIS A 220 3.43 -20.92 1.46
CA HIS A 220 4.20 -21.70 2.42
C HIS A 220 5.51 -22.25 1.83
N ALA A 221 5.52 -22.65 0.56
CA ALA A 221 6.73 -23.08 -0.14
C ALA A 221 7.75 -21.94 -0.28
N VAL A 222 7.30 -20.73 -0.61
CA VAL A 222 8.14 -19.52 -0.67
C VAL A 222 8.85 -19.27 0.67
N LEU A 223 8.14 -19.42 1.80
CA LEU A 223 8.79 -19.28 3.11
C LEU A 223 9.74 -20.42 3.43
N LYS A 224 9.38 -21.67 3.14
CA LYS A 224 10.30 -22.81 3.38
C LYS A 224 11.59 -22.65 2.60
N GLU A 225 11.53 -22.17 1.37
CA GLU A 225 12.72 -21.88 0.56
C GLU A 225 13.56 -20.76 1.19
N VAL A 226 12.91 -19.67 1.63
CA VAL A 226 13.58 -18.45 2.12
C VAL A 226 14.09 -18.57 3.57
N ILE A 227 13.40 -19.34 4.42
CA ILE A 227 13.79 -19.62 5.81
C ILE A 227 14.69 -20.85 5.89
N GLY A 228 14.40 -21.90 5.11
CA GLY A 228 15.15 -23.16 5.10
C GLY A 228 16.57 -23.05 4.54
N THR A 229 16.84 -22.08 3.66
CA THR A 229 18.21 -21.73 3.22
C THR A 229 19.10 -21.30 4.38
N LYS A 230 18.54 -20.85 5.51
CA LYS A 230 19.31 -20.42 6.69
C LYS A 230 19.67 -21.58 7.61
N THR A 231 18.81 -22.59 7.72
CA THR A 231 19.07 -23.77 8.58
C THR A 231 20.25 -24.59 8.05
N VAL A 232 20.38 -24.71 6.72
CA VAL A 232 21.48 -25.44 6.07
C VAL A 232 22.81 -24.67 6.10
N LEU A 233 22.78 -23.33 6.04
CA LEU A 233 23.99 -22.51 6.11
C LEU A 233 24.54 -22.35 7.54
N LEU A 234 23.71 -22.49 8.57
CA LEU A 234 24.14 -22.48 9.98
C LEU A 234 24.55 -23.87 10.50
N SER A 235 24.07 -24.95 9.89
CA SER A 235 24.52 -26.32 10.21
C SER A 235 25.77 -26.76 9.44
N GLY A 236 26.19 -26.00 8.41
CA GLY A 236 27.41 -26.24 7.63
C GLY A 236 28.64 -25.45 8.11
N MET A 237 28.52 -24.73 9.23
CA MET A 237 29.63 -24.02 9.89
C MET A 237 29.86 -24.50 11.33
N ALA A 238 29.37 -25.69 11.68
CA ALA A 238 29.67 -26.40 12.92
C ALA A 238 30.73 -27.47 12.68
#